data_AF-A0A1I3DWZ0-F1
#
_entry.id   AF-A0A1I3DWZ0-F1
#
_cell.length_a   1.000
_cell.length_b   1.000
_cell.length_c   1.000
_cell.angle_alpha   90.00
_cell.angle_beta   90.00
_cell.angle_gamma   90.00
#
_symmetry.space_group_name_H-M   'P 1'
#
loop_
_entity.id
_entity.type
_entity.pdbx_description
1 polymer ?
#
loop_
_entity_poly.entity_id
_entity_poly.type
_entity_poly.pdbx_seq_one_letter_code
_entity_poly.pdbx_strand_id
1 'polypeptide(L)'
;MADPATITAAAKAAAAVLSDERIRKTIGWTIAAILSPLIFTIVLICSLLSGTANHNNTAVELCFHGGAIPGSMPADYREYIGDMRNSFTLIDSAISTVNAQMEDGDSLDAYRVKAIFYSLFFGAESPSRLEYRKYVDCFVTYEERTRTVENEDGTTSEETYTVAVPITSLPAIYNNIRTLFGEAITYEDQANASEIYYRALYGTAAPIESDDSAMWEDWIPDQLDGFFSDLPAGETGVEAVRLGLSRLGDPYSQEKRGQGSYTDCSYLVQWVYKKLGINLPGTAAAQGKYCVDNGLTISKSSLAPGDLVFWSHKPNGRFMNITHVGIYAGDGKVVDASSSKGRVVYRDLFDSDKQVLYARPYAETKKASADGFISPLGKGWRAMVTSEFGGRTDPLTGKWVGHSGLDLGAAKGTSIRSAKAGTVKTVVYGSTGYGYYLTIDHGNGMVTLYGHCSQILVREGQTVKAGETIAKVGSTGRSTGNHLHFEVRINGSAKNPRNYLP
;
A
#
# COMPACT_ATOMS: atom_id res chain seq x y z
N MET A 1 -35.98 -9.69 30.89
CA MET A 1 -35.33 -11.01 30.79
C MET A 1 -36.42 -12.05 30.89
N ALA A 2 -36.58 -12.92 29.89
CA ALA A 2 -37.58 -13.99 29.93
C ALA A 2 -37.23 -14.98 31.04
N ASP A 3 -38.22 -15.45 31.79
CA ASP A 3 -38.06 -16.44 32.85
C ASP A 3 -37.34 -17.69 32.28
N PRO A 4 -36.33 -18.26 32.96
CA PRO A 4 -35.69 -19.53 32.61
C PRO A 4 -36.67 -20.64 32.20
N ALA A 5 -37.88 -20.66 32.76
CA ALA A 5 -38.94 -21.59 32.38
C ALA A 5 -39.46 -21.36 30.94
N THR A 6 -39.63 -20.10 30.53
CA THR A 6 -40.06 -19.73 29.16
C THR A 6 -39.01 -20.03 28.09
N ILE A 7 -37.72 -19.82 28.40
CA ILE A 7 -36.62 -20.12 27.47
C ILE A 7 -36.50 -21.64 27.27
N THR A 8 -36.67 -22.41 28.35
CA THR A 8 -36.63 -23.88 28.32
C THR A 8 -37.82 -24.47 27.57
N ALA A 9 -39.01 -23.86 27.68
CA ALA A 9 -40.20 -24.26 26.93
C ALA A 9 -40.05 -23.98 25.42
N ALA A 10 -39.51 -22.82 25.03
CA ALA A 10 -39.26 -22.46 23.64
C ALA A 10 -38.19 -23.38 22.99
N ALA A 11 -37.12 -23.71 23.73
CA ALA A 11 -36.09 -24.63 23.27
C ALA A 11 -36.63 -26.06 23.10
N LYS A 12 -37.49 -26.54 24.02
CA LYS A 12 -38.15 -27.85 23.90
C LYS A 12 -39.14 -27.90 22.73
N ALA A 13 -39.90 -26.83 22.50
CA ALA A 13 -40.81 -26.73 21.37
C ALA A 13 -40.04 -26.73 20.03
N ALA A 14 -38.94 -25.98 19.93
CA ALA A 14 -38.08 -25.97 18.74
C ALA A 14 -37.42 -27.34 18.49
N ALA A 15 -36.97 -28.02 19.55
CA ALA A 15 -36.39 -29.36 19.46
C ALA A 15 -37.43 -30.41 19.03
N ALA A 16 -38.67 -30.32 19.53
CA ALA A 16 -39.77 -31.20 19.11
C ALA A 16 -40.13 -31.03 17.63
N VAL A 17 -40.20 -29.77 17.16
CA VAL A 17 -40.44 -29.43 15.74
C VAL A 17 -39.33 -29.94 14.82
N LEU A 18 -38.07 -29.89 15.26
CA LEU A 18 -36.91 -30.39 14.51
C LEU A 18 -36.78 -31.91 14.52
N SER A 19 -37.38 -32.59 15.50
CA SER A 19 -37.37 -34.06 15.60
C SER A 19 -38.39 -34.76 14.69
N ASP A 20 -39.37 -34.03 14.16
CA ASP A 20 -40.39 -34.58 13.26
C ASP A 20 -39.94 -34.55 11.79
N GLU A 21 -39.80 -35.74 11.19
CA GLU A 21 -39.34 -35.91 9.81
C GLU A 21 -40.31 -35.33 8.77
N ARG A 22 -41.63 -35.38 9.02
CA ARG A 22 -42.61 -34.81 8.10
C ARG A 22 -42.50 -33.30 8.09
N ILE A 23 -42.37 -32.68 9.26
CA ILE A 23 -42.24 -31.23 9.39
C ILE A 23 -40.94 -30.73 8.76
N ARG A 24 -39.81 -31.43 8.95
CA ARG A 24 -38.54 -31.11 8.26
C ARG A 24 -38.65 -31.17 6.75
N LYS A 25 -39.30 -32.20 6.19
CA LYS A 25 -39.50 -32.33 4.74
C LYS A 25 -40.36 -31.18 4.21
N THR A 26 -41.45 -30.83 4.89
CA THR A 26 -42.31 -29.71 4.50
C THR A 26 -41.56 -28.37 4.55
N ILE A 27 -40.80 -28.09 5.61
CA ILE A 27 -39.99 -26.87 5.72
C ILE A 27 -38.91 -26.83 4.63
N GLY A 28 -38.23 -27.94 4.38
CA GLY A 28 -37.21 -28.06 3.34
C GLY A 28 -37.74 -27.78 1.93
N TRP A 29 -38.90 -28.35 1.58
CA TRP A 29 -39.55 -28.08 0.29
C TRP A 29 -40.04 -26.63 0.15
N THR A 30 -40.49 -26.03 1.24
CA THR A 30 -40.94 -24.62 1.24
C THR A 30 -39.76 -23.68 1.04
N ILE A 31 -38.62 -23.92 1.70
CA ILE A 31 -37.38 -23.16 1.50
C ILE A 31 -36.86 -23.34 0.07
N ALA A 32 -36.85 -24.56 -0.45
CA ALA A 32 -36.42 -24.84 -1.83
C ALA A 32 -37.30 -24.10 -2.85
N ALA A 33 -38.63 -24.09 -2.67
CA ALA A 33 -39.56 -23.39 -3.54
C ALA A 33 -39.35 -21.85 -3.51
N ILE A 34 -39.04 -21.29 -2.34
CA ILE A 34 -38.77 -19.85 -2.18
C ILE A 34 -37.42 -19.45 -2.81
N LEU A 35 -36.40 -20.31 -2.72
CA LEU A 35 -35.04 -20.00 -3.21
C LEU A 35 -34.81 -20.33 -4.69
N SER A 36 -35.62 -21.20 -5.31
CA SER A 36 -35.44 -21.63 -6.71
C SER A 36 -35.48 -20.48 -7.74
N PRO A 37 -36.38 -19.49 -7.65
CA PRO A 37 -36.38 -18.35 -8.57
C PRO A 37 -35.11 -17.50 -8.47
N LEU A 38 -34.58 -17.30 -7.26
CA LEU A 38 -33.36 -16.54 -7.00
C LEU A 38 -32.14 -17.22 -7.64
N ILE A 39 -32.04 -18.54 -7.48
CA ILE A 39 -30.96 -19.34 -8.09
C ILE A 39 -31.02 -19.24 -9.62
N PHE A 40 -32.21 -19.32 -10.22
CA PHE A 40 -32.38 -19.24 -11.67
C PHE A 40 -31.99 -17.88 -12.25
N THR A 41 -32.33 -16.78 -11.55
CA THR A 41 -31.91 -15.43 -11.94
C THR A 41 -30.39 -15.27 -11.87
N ILE A 42 -29.73 -15.81 -10.84
CA ILE A 42 -28.26 -15.80 -10.72
C ILE A 42 -27.62 -16.55 -11.90
N VAL A 43 -28.13 -17.73 -12.25
CA VAL A 43 -27.63 -18.53 -13.38
C VAL A 43 -27.80 -17.80 -14.71
N LEU A 44 -28.92 -17.12 -14.94
CA LEU A 44 -29.15 -16.33 -16.15
C LEU A 44 -28.16 -15.14 -16.26
N ILE A 45 -27.92 -14.43 -15.16
CA ILE A 45 -26.94 -13.33 -15.10
C ILE A 45 -25.52 -13.86 -15.38
N CYS A 46 -25.13 -14.98 -14.79
CA CYS A 46 -23.85 -15.62 -15.05
C CYS A 46 -23.68 -16.04 -16.52
N SER A 47 -24.77 -16.41 -17.21
CA SER A 47 -24.77 -16.83 -18.62
C SER A 47 -24.61 -15.65 -19.59
N LEU A 48 -25.11 -14.46 -19.24
CA LEU A 48 -24.94 -13.24 -20.05
C LEU A 48 -23.54 -12.63 -19.90
N LEU A 49 -22.95 -12.75 -18.71
CA LEU A 49 -21.58 -12.30 -18.41
C LEU A 49 -20.50 -13.15 -19.11
N SER A 50 -20.76 -14.43 -19.36
CA SER A 50 -19.80 -15.31 -20.06
C SER A 50 -19.68 -15.00 -21.56
N GLY A 51 -20.76 -14.52 -22.20
CA GLY A 51 -20.74 -14.11 -23.61
C GLY A 51 -19.90 -12.84 -23.88
N THR A 52 -19.97 -11.87 -22.97
CA THR A 52 -19.17 -10.63 -23.03
C THR A 52 -17.68 -10.89 -22.78
N ALA A 53 -17.35 -11.77 -21.82
CA ALA A 53 -15.97 -12.18 -21.57
C ALA A 53 -15.30 -12.86 -22.78
N ASN A 54 -16.06 -13.63 -23.56
CA ASN A 54 -15.53 -14.32 -24.75
C ASN A 54 -15.20 -13.33 -25.90
N HIS A 55 -16.01 -12.28 -26.07
CA HIS A 55 -15.72 -11.23 -27.05
C HIS A 55 -14.48 -10.40 -26.68
N ASN A 56 -14.28 -10.12 -25.39
CA ASN A 56 -13.09 -9.40 -24.89
C ASN A 56 -11.80 -10.17 -25.14
N ASN A 57 -11.78 -11.48 -24.83
CA ASN A 57 -10.62 -12.33 -25.10
C ASN A 57 -10.32 -12.42 -26.60
N THR A 58 -11.35 -12.57 -27.43
CA THR A 58 -11.20 -12.60 -28.89
C THR A 58 -10.65 -11.27 -29.43
N ALA A 59 -11.06 -10.14 -28.85
CA ALA A 59 -10.57 -8.83 -29.25
C ALA A 59 -9.07 -8.63 -28.92
N VAL A 60 -8.62 -9.08 -27.75
CA VAL A 60 -7.19 -9.07 -27.37
C VAL A 60 -6.39 -9.93 -28.34
N GLU A 61 -6.79 -11.18 -28.58
CA GLU A 61 -6.13 -12.09 -29.53
C GLU A 61 -6.01 -11.47 -30.92
N LEU A 62 -7.10 -10.94 -31.45
CA LEU A 62 -7.12 -10.30 -32.77
C LEU A 62 -6.20 -9.07 -32.80
N CYS A 63 -6.14 -8.25 -31.75
CA CYS A 63 -5.28 -7.06 -31.74
C CYS A 63 -3.79 -7.41 -31.67
N PHE A 64 -3.40 -8.41 -30.87
CA PHE A 64 -1.99 -8.75 -30.65
C PHE A 64 -1.41 -9.70 -31.71
N HIS A 65 -2.22 -10.61 -32.25
CA HIS A 65 -1.73 -11.68 -33.15
C HIS A 65 -2.28 -11.59 -34.57
N GLY A 66 -3.20 -10.66 -34.85
CA GLY A 66 -3.79 -10.49 -36.18
C GLY A 66 -4.90 -11.51 -36.46
N GLY A 67 -5.18 -11.79 -37.75
CA GLY A 67 -6.24 -12.69 -38.18
C GLY A 67 -7.55 -12.01 -38.62
N ALA A 68 -8.45 -12.80 -39.20
CA ALA A 68 -9.72 -12.33 -39.74
C ALA A 68 -10.74 -12.04 -38.62
N ILE A 69 -11.34 -10.85 -38.65
CA ILE A 69 -12.35 -10.46 -37.66
C ILE A 69 -13.69 -11.16 -38.00
N PRO A 70 -14.27 -11.97 -37.09
CA PRO A 70 -15.50 -12.71 -37.38
C PRO A 70 -16.69 -11.79 -37.68
N GLY A 71 -17.48 -12.13 -38.71
CA GLY A 71 -18.72 -11.40 -39.04
C GLY A 71 -19.80 -11.46 -37.96
N SER A 72 -19.72 -12.44 -37.05
CA SER A 72 -20.58 -12.60 -35.89
C SER A 72 -20.25 -11.65 -34.71
N MET A 73 -19.09 -10.97 -34.75
CA MET A 73 -18.71 -9.99 -33.73
C MET A 73 -19.48 -8.68 -33.94
N PRO A 74 -19.93 -7.97 -32.88
CA PRO A 74 -20.61 -6.68 -33.01
C PRO A 74 -19.83 -5.66 -33.84
N ALA A 75 -20.52 -4.81 -34.62
CA ALA A 75 -19.89 -3.87 -35.56
C ALA A 75 -18.87 -2.95 -34.88
N ASP A 76 -19.24 -2.35 -33.75
CA ASP A 76 -18.38 -1.44 -32.97
C ASP A 76 -17.09 -2.13 -32.50
N TYR A 77 -17.18 -3.40 -32.06
CA TYR A 77 -15.99 -4.18 -31.68
C TYR A 77 -15.04 -4.43 -32.85
N ARG A 78 -15.58 -4.63 -34.06
CA ARG A 78 -14.73 -4.81 -35.25
C ARG A 78 -13.99 -3.52 -35.61
N GLU A 79 -14.63 -2.38 -35.43
CA GLU A 79 -14.02 -1.05 -35.60
C GLU A 79 -12.93 -0.82 -34.55
N TYR A 80 -13.22 -1.04 -33.27
CA TYR A 80 -12.24 -0.90 -32.17
C TYR A 80 -11.00 -1.79 -32.36
N ILE A 81 -11.17 -3.02 -32.85
CA ILE A 81 -10.04 -3.92 -33.17
C ILE A 81 -9.22 -3.36 -34.34
N GLY A 82 -9.87 -2.81 -35.37
CA GLY A 82 -9.20 -2.15 -36.49
C GLY A 82 -8.34 -0.98 -36.04
N ASP A 83 -8.91 -0.09 -35.23
CA ASP A 83 -8.23 1.10 -34.71
C ASP A 83 -7.07 0.75 -33.77
N MET A 84 -7.27 -0.24 -32.91
CA MET A 84 -6.22 -0.70 -32.00
C MET A 84 -5.04 -1.34 -32.75
N ARG A 85 -5.30 -2.10 -33.83
CA ARG A 85 -4.23 -2.64 -34.70
C ARG A 85 -3.44 -1.54 -35.40
N ASN A 86 -4.10 -0.49 -35.86
CA ASN A 86 -3.44 0.69 -36.43
C ASN A 86 -2.57 1.38 -35.38
N SER A 87 -3.08 1.54 -34.16
CA SER A 87 -2.35 2.08 -33.02
C SER A 87 -1.10 1.26 -32.68
N PHE A 88 -1.22 -0.07 -32.63
CA PHE A 88 -0.10 -0.97 -32.36
C PHE A 88 1.01 -0.87 -33.41
N THR A 89 0.65 -0.65 -34.68
CA THR A 89 1.63 -0.43 -35.75
C THR A 89 2.47 0.84 -35.50
N LEU A 90 1.84 1.91 -35.01
CA LEU A 90 2.54 3.15 -34.66
C LEU A 90 3.40 2.99 -33.40
N ILE A 91 2.91 2.25 -32.41
CA ILE A 91 3.65 1.92 -31.18
C ILE A 91 4.87 1.06 -31.49
N ASP A 92 4.75 0.03 -32.35
CA ASP A 92 5.86 -0.83 -32.73
C ASP A 92 6.97 -0.03 -33.45
N SER A 93 6.60 0.94 -34.29
CA SER A 93 7.55 1.86 -34.91
C SER A 93 8.27 2.76 -33.89
N ALA A 94 7.54 3.27 -32.88
CA ALA A 94 8.13 4.06 -31.81
C ALA A 94 9.06 3.22 -30.92
N ILE A 95 8.66 2.01 -30.55
CA ILE A 95 9.49 1.04 -29.80
C ILE A 95 10.78 0.75 -30.58
N SER A 96 10.69 0.48 -31.88
CA SER A 96 11.88 0.23 -32.71
C SER A 96 12.85 1.42 -32.70
N THR A 97 12.33 2.64 -32.70
CA THR A 97 13.18 3.85 -32.65
C THR A 97 13.87 4.02 -31.29
N VAL A 98 13.15 3.74 -30.19
CA VAL A 98 13.71 3.85 -28.83
C VAL A 98 14.71 2.73 -28.57
N ASN A 99 14.42 1.49 -28.97
CA ASN A 99 15.33 0.36 -28.83
C ASN A 99 16.63 0.56 -29.62
N ALA A 100 16.61 1.27 -30.76
CA ALA A 100 17.82 1.61 -31.51
C ALA A 100 18.74 2.60 -30.77
N GLN A 101 18.26 3.24 -29.70
CA GLN A 101 19.02 4.14 -28.82
C GLN A 101 19.43 3.46 -27.50
N MET A 102 19.12 2.18 -27.32
CA MET A 102 19.50 1.40 -26.14
C MET A 102 20.86 0.74 -26.34
N GLU A 103 21.57 0.52 -25.24
CA GLU A 103 22.85 -0.20 -25.20
C GLU A 103 22.70 -1.51 -24.40
N ASP A 104 23.78 -2.28 -24.26
CA ASP A 104 23.85 -3.47 -23.39
C ASP A 104 22.83 -4.60 -23.66
N GLY A 105 22.21 -4.59 -24.85
CA GLY A 105 21.19 -5.58 -25.24
C GLY A 105 19.81 -5.30 -24.64
N ASP A 106 19.61 -4.12 -24.04
CA ASP A 106 18.32 -3.70 -23.52
C ASP A 106 17.30 -3.48 -24.65
N SER A 107 16.04 -3.79 -24.34
CA SER A 107 14.91 -3.53 -25.22
C SER A 107 13.63 -3.35 -24.42
N LEU A 108 12.69 -2.57 -24.95
CA LEU A 108 11.35 -2.49 -24.39
C LEU A 108 10.56 -3.77 -24.66
N ASP A 109 9.84 -4.22 -23.62
CA ASP A 109 8.83 -5.27 -23.73
C ASP A 109 7.62 -4.76 -24.53
N ALA A 110 7.58 -5.09 -25.81
CA ALA A 110 6.53 -4.65 -26.72
C ALA A 110 5.13 -5.13 -26.32
N TYR A 111 5.02 -6.30 -25.69
CA TYR A 111 3.72 -6.79 -25.20
C TYR A 111 3.24 -5.94 -24.03
N ARG A 112 4.14 -5.59 -23.10
CA ARG A 112 3.78 -4.74 -21.95
C ARG A 112 3.36 -3.35 -22.38
N VAL A 113 4.14 -2.73 -23.28
CA VAL A 113 3.84 -1.39 -23.82
C VAL A 113 2.48 -1.40 -24.51
N LYS A 114 2.18 -2.42 -25.32
CA LYS A 114 0.88 -2.54 -26.01
C LYS A 114 -0.28 -2.90 -25.08
N ALA A 115 -0.06 -3.71 -24.04
CA ALA A 115 -1.09 -4.10 -23.09
C ALA A 115 -1.55 -2.94 -22.19
N ILE A 116 -0.62 -2.08 -21.76
CA ILE A 116 -0.96 -0.84 -21.04
C ILE A 116 -1.75 0.09 -21.95
N PHE A 117 -1.34 0.24 -23.21
CA PHE A 117 -2.04 1.09 -24.18
C PHE A 117 -3.46 0.59 -24.47
N TYR A 118 -3.59 -0.71 -24.71
CA TYR A 118 -4.89 -1.36 -24.94
C TYR A 118 -5.84 -1.12 -23.77
N SER A 119 -5.36 -1.30 -22.54
CA SER A 119 -6.17 -1.12 -21.33
C SER A 119 -6.74 0.29 -21.21
N LEU A 120 -5.98 1.30 -21.63
CA LEU A 120 -6.36 2.71 -21.51
C LEU A 120 -7.22 3.21 -22.67
N PHE A 121 -7.02 2.70 -23.88
CA PHE A 121 -7.55 3.32 -25.10
C PHE A 121 -8.43 2.41 -25.96
N PHE A 122 -8.65 1.13 -25.59
CA PHE A 122 -9.54 0.26 -26.36
C PHE A 122 -11.00 0.73 -26.30
N GLY A 123 -11.57 1.06 -27.47
CA GLY A 123 -12.93 1.62 -27.56
C GLY A 123 -13.04 3.12 -27.25
N ALA A 124 -11.92 3.81 -27.06
CA ALA A 124 -11.84 5.26 -26.89
C ALA A 124 -11.34 5.97 -28.18
N GLU A 125 -11.43 7.30 -28.24
CA GLU A 125 -10.83 8.07 -29.34
C GLU A 125 -9.30 7.87 -29.37
N SER A 126 -8.77 7.55 -30.55
CA SER A 126 -7.33 7.26 -30.72
C SER A 126 -6.48 8.52 -30.53
N PRO A 127 -5.36 8.44 -29.77
CA PRO A 127 -4.40 9.54 -29.66
C PRO A 127 -3.85 9.97 -31.02
N SER A 128 -3.41 11.23 -31.12
CA SER A 128 -2.76 11.78 -32.31
C SER A 128 -1.41 11.10 -32.60
N ARG A 129 -0.94 11.15 -33.85
CA ARG A 129 0.30 10.48 -34.27
C ARG A 129 1.55 10.89 -33.47
N LEU A 130 1.56 12.11 -32.92
CA LEU A 130 2.65 12.64 -32.08
C LEU A 130 2.62 12.09 -30.64
N GLU A 131 1.48 11.56 -30.18
CA GLU A 131 1.29 11.06 -28.83
C GLU A 131 1.77 9.62 -28.64
N TYR A 132 1.80 8.79 -29.71
CA TYR A 132 2.37 7.44 -29.63
C TYR A 132 3.85 7.43 -29.27
N ARG A 133 4.64 8.38 -29.82
CA ARG A 133 6.06 8.46 -29.48
C ARG A 133 6.25 8.86 -28.02
N LYS A 134 5.57 9.91 -27.57
CA LYS A 134 5.62 10.35 -26.17
C LYS A 134 5.13 9.27 -25.20
N TYR A 135 4.16 8.47 -25.61
CA TYR A 135 3.69 7.32 -24.83
C TYR A 135 4.80 6.29 -24.65
N VAL A 136 5.51 5.89 -25.71
CA VAL A 136 6.64 4.96 -25.61
C VAL A 136 7.79 5.56 -24.79
N ASP A 137 8.03 6.87 -24.91
CA ASP A 137 9.06 7.56 -24.11
C ASP A 137 8.76 7.50 -22.60
N CYS A 138 7.51 7.24 -22.18
CA CYS A 138 7.18 7.03 -20.75
C CYS A 138 7.82 5.78 -20.14
N PHE A 139 8.33 4.85 -20.98
CA PHE A 139 8.96 3.60 -20.58
C PHE A 139 10.48 3.68 -20.49
N VAL A 140 11.07 4.84 -20.77
CA VAL A 140 12.52 5.03 -20.74
C VAL A 140 12.91 6.34 -20.04
N THR A 141 14.14 6.39 -19.54
CA THR A 141 14.83 7.63 -19.23
C THR A 141 15.93 7.87 -20.25
N TYR A 142 16.19 9.13 -20.59
CA TYR A 142 17.25 9.50 -21.52
C TYR A 142 18.47 10.02 -20.77
N GLU A 143 19.64 9.46 -21.06
CA GLU A 143 20.92 9.83 -20.49
C GLU A 143 21.85 10.36 -21.59
N GLU A 144 22.64 11.39 -21.30
CA GLU A 144 23.74 11.80 -22.18
C GLU A 144 25.01 11.04 -21.81
N ARG A 145 25.64 10.43 -22.81
CA ARG A 145 26.92 9.72 -22.69
C ARG A 145 27.93 10.29 -23.68
N THR A 146 29.22 10.15 -23.37
CA THR A 146 30.31 10.61 -24.23
C THR A 146 31.11 9.42 -24.75
N ARG A 147 31.45 9.44 -26.04
CA ARG A 147 32.38 8.47 -26.64
C ARG A 147 33.52 9.20 -27.34
N THR A 148 34.69 8.58 -27.33
CA THR A 148 35.84 9.07 -28.10
C THR A 148 35.72 8.60 -29.54
N VAL A 149 35.79 9.54 -30.49
CA VAL A 149 35.72 9.28 -31.92
C VAL A 149 37.04 9.70 -32.55
N GLU A 150 37.60 8.83 -33.41
CA GLU A 150 38.79 9.15 -34.19
C GLU A 150 38.38 9.88 -35.47
N ASN A 151 38.90 11.09 -35.65
CA ASN A 151 38.65 11.94 -36.80
C ASN A 151 39.49 11.47 -38.00
N GLU A 152 39.07 11.84 -39.21
CA GLU A 152 39.79 11.47 -40.45
C GLU A 152 41.25 11.94 -40.51
N ASP A 153 41.63 12.93 -39.69
CA ASP A 153 43.00 13.45 -39.57
C ASP A 153 43.87 12.73 -38.52
N GLY A 154 43.33 11.67 -37.88
CA GLY A 154 44.01 10.90 -36.84
C GLY A 154 43.98 11.54 -35.45
N THR A 155 43.24 12.65 -35.26
CA THR A 155 42.99 13.22 -33.94
C THR A 155 41.76 12.56 -33.29
N THR A 156 41.68 12.56 -31.96
CA THR A 156 40.49 12.06 -31.25
C THR A 156 39.66 13.23 -30.72
N SER A 157 38.34 13.14 -30.85
CA SER A 157 37.38 14.08 -30.29
C SER A 157 36.35 13.36 -29.41
N GLU A 158 35.77 14.05 -28.44
CA GLU A 158 34.68 13.50 -27.63
C GLU A 158 33.34 13.92 -28.25
N GLU A 159 32.51 12.93 -28.61
CA GLU A 159 31.16 13.12 -29.10
C GLU A 159 30.16 12.76 -28.00
N THR A 160 29.19 13.66 -27.74
CA THR A 160 28.08 13.39 -26.82
C THR A 160 26.89 12.82 -27.60
N TYR A 161 26.28 11.76 -27.08
CA TYR A 161 25.10 11.13 -27.67
C TYR A 161 24.10 10.73 -26.58
N THR A 162 22.83 10.56 -26.96
CA THR A 162 21.74 10.21 -26.04
C THR A 162 21.49 8.71 -26.06
N VAL A 163 21.40 8.10 -24.87
CA VAL A 163 21.05 6.69 -24.66
C VAL A 163 19.71 6.58 -23.96
N ALA A 164 18.86 5.67 -24.45
CA ALA A 164 17.61 5.31 -23.78
C ALA A 164 17.86 4.19 -22.75
N VAL A 165 17.40 4.38 -21.52
CA VAL A 165 17.52 3.40 -20.44
C VAL A 165 16.11 2.95 -20.02
N PRO A 166 15.80 1.64 -20.04
CA PRO A 166 14.46 1.15 -19.73
C PRO A 166 14.08 1.39 -18.27
N ILE A 167 12.87 1.90 -18.05
CA ILE A 167 12.26 1.99 -16.73
C ILE A 167 11.63 0.64 -16.42
N THR A 168 12.10 -0.04 -15.38
CA THR A 168 11.54 -1.34 -14.94
C THR A 168 10.40 -1.18 -13.93
N SER A 169 10.26 0.01 -13.34
CA SER A 169 9.24 0.33 -12.35
C SER A 169 7.92 0.70 -13.01
N LEU A 170 6.95 -0.22 -12.99
CA LEU A 170 5.58 0.05 -13.44
C LEU A 170 4.94 1.29 -12.78
N PRO A 171 5.11 1.54 -11.47
CA PRO A 171 4.64 2.78 -10.86
C PRO A 171 5.23 4.05 -11.51
N ALA A 172 6.51 4.03 -11.88
CA ALA A 172 7.15 5.15 -12.56
C ALA A 172 6.60 5.32 -13.98
N ILE A 173 6.43 4.22 -14.72
CA ILE A 173 5.81 4.22 -16.06
C ILE A 173 4.38 4.79 -16.00
N TYR A 174 3.52 4.30 -15.09
CA TYR A 174 2.16 4.81 -14.93
C TYR A 174 2.13 6.28 -14.50
N ASN A 175 3.10 6.73 -13.70
CA ASN A 175 3.21 8.14 -13.35
C ASN A 175 3.61 9.01 -14.55
N ASN A 176 4.50 8.52 -15.42
CA ASN A 176 4.89 9.21 -16.65
C ASN A 176 3.69 9.29 -17.61
N ILE A 177 2.97 8.20 -17.83
CA ILE A 177 1.76 8.15 -18.69
C ILE A 177 0.68 9.09 -18.14
N ARG A 178 0.44 9.10 -16.82
CA ARG A 178 -0.49 10.03 -16.16
C ARG A 178 -0.11 11.49 -16.42
N THR A 179 1.18 11.80 -16.35
CA THR A 179 1.68 13.16 -16.61
C THR A 179 1.49 13.56 -18.08
N LEU A 180 1.65 12.60 -19.00
CA LEU A 180 1.50 12.83 -20.43
C LEU A 180 0.05 13.10 -20.86
N PHE A 181 -0.89 12.25 -20.42
CA PHE A 181 -2.29 12.33 -20.88
C PHE A 181 -3.21 13.12 -19.96
N GLY A 182 -2.76 13.51 -18.76
CA GLY A 182 -3.55 14.30 -17.81
C GLY A 182 -4.72 13.56 -17.15
N GLU A 183 -4.90 12.27 -17.43
CA GLU A 183 -6.00 11.45 -16.93
C GLU A 183 -5.64 10.61 -15.69
N ALA A 184 -6.64 10.31 -14.87
CA ALA A 184 -6.49 9.47 -13.70
C ALA A 184 -6.47 7.98 -14.07
N ILE A 185 -5.28 7.41 -14.28
CA ILE A 185 -5.11 5.94 -14.41
C ILE A 185 -5.56 5.26 -13.12
N THR A 186 -6.61 4.44 -13.20
CA THR A 186 -7.21 3.75 -12.07
C THR A 186 -6.47 2.45 -11.74
N TYR A 187 -6.81 1.82 -10.60
CA TYR A 187 -6.30 0.49 -10.25
C TYR A 187 -6.84 -0.60 -11.18
N GLU A 188 -8.04 -0.42 -11.72
CA GLU A 188 -8.70 -1.34 -12.64
C GLU A 188 -7.97 -1.36 -13.99
N ASP A 189 -7.56 -0.20 -14.51
CA ASP A 189 -6.78 -0.09 -15.75
C ASP A 189 -5.42 -0.81 -15.64
N GLN A 190 -4.79 -0.75 -14.48
CA GLN A 190 -3.49 -1.40 -14.22
C GLN A 190 -3.64 -2.93 -14.09
N ALA A 191 -4.72 -3.39 -13.47
CA ALA A 191 -5.05 -4.81 -13.38
C ALA A 191 -5.42 -5.38 -14.74
N ASN A 192 -6.24 -4.67 -15.52
CA ASN A 192 -6.63 -5.03 -16.88
C ASN A 192 -5.41 -5.09 -17.81
N ALA A 193 -4.50 -4.11 -17.76
CA ALA A 193 -3.25 -4.14 -18.52
C ALA A 193 -2.37 -5.36 -18.19
N SER A 194 -2.40 -5.81 -16.94
CA SER A 194 -1.68 -7.01 -16.51
C SER A 194 -2.35 -8.29 -17.03
N GLU A 195 -3.67 -8.34 -17.05
CA GLU A 195 -4.42 -9.47 -17.61
C GLU A 195 -4.24 -9.59 -19.13
N ILE A 196 -4.34 -8.47 -19.85
CA ILE A 196 -4.08 -8.37 -21.30
C ILE A 196 -2.65 -8.78 -21.61
N TYR A 197 -1.70 -8.29 -20.80
CA TYR A 197 -0.42 -8.92 -20.46
C TYR A 197 -0.29 -10.39 -20.82
N TYR A 198 -0.76 -11.18 -19.86
CA TYR A 198 -0.54 -12.60 -19.82
C TYR A 198 -1.32 -13.33 -20.91
N ARG A 199 -2.50 -12.82 -21.25
CA ARG A 199 -3.31 -13.38 -22.33
C ARG A 199 -2.61 -13.23 -23.67
N ALA A 200 -2.11 -12.05 -24.00
CA ALA A 200 -1.42 -11.81 -25.26
C ALA A 200 -0.07 -12.52 -25.34
N LEU A 201 0.71 -12.57 -24.26
CA LEU A 201 2.05 -13.16 -24.34
C LEU A 201 2.05 -14.69 -24.15
N TYR A 202 1.16 -15.21 -23.30
CA TYR A 202 1.19 -16.61 -22.87
C TYR A 202 -0.09 -17.39 -23.20
N GLY A 203 -1.12 -16.74 -23.76
CA GLY A 203 -2.41 -17.38 -24.05
C GLY A 203 -3.18 -17.79 -22.79
N THR A 204 -2.74 -17.36 -21.61
CA THR A 204 -3.30 -17.72 -20.31
C THR A 204 -3.80 -16.50 -19.57
N ALA A 205 -4.79 -16.68 -18.68
CA ALA A 205 -5.11 -15.64 -17.70
C ALA A 205 -3.85 -15.36 -16.86
N ALA A 206 -3.74 -14.14 -16.30
CA ALA A 206 -2.67 -13.89 -15.36
C ALA A 206 -2.72 -14.96 -14.25
N PRO A 207 -1.58 -15.60 -13.90
CA PRO A 207 -1.56 -16.79 -13.06
C PRO A 207 -2.40 -16.62 -11.79
N ILE A 208 -3.39 -17.50 -11.65
CA ILE A 208 -4.16 -17.66 -10.42
C ILE A 208 -3.53 -18.82 -9.65
N GLU A 209 -3.30 -18.61 -8.37
CA GLU A 209 -2.52 -19.47 -7.47
C GLU A 209 -3.09 -20.91 -7.38
N SER A 210 -2.35 -21.91 -7.88
CA SER A 210 -2.44 -23.30 -7.38
C SER A 210 -1.26 -24.17 -7.81
N ASP A 211 -0.77 -24.95 -6.83
CA ASP A 211 -0.09 -26.24 -6.83
C ASP A 211 0.87 -26.60 -7.98
N ASP A 212 2.14 -26.82 -7.61
CA ASP A 212 2.73 -28.13 -7.86
C ASP A 212 3.86 -28.43 -6.87
N SER A 213 3.72 -29.59 -6.23
CA SER A 213 4.61 -30.16 -5.22
C SER A 213 5.48 -31.25 -5.84
N ALA A 214 6.79 -31.01 -5.95
CA ALA A 214 7.81 -32.05 -5.91
C ALA A 214 9.19 -31.39 -5.85
N MET A 215 9.79 -31.31 -4.67
CA MET A 215 11.23 -31.45 -4.40
C MET A 215 11.39 -31.32 -2.87
N TRP A 216 11.41 -32.47 -2.21
CA TRP A 216 11.56 -32.63 -0.77
C TRP A 216 13.04 -32.55 -0.35
N GLU A 217 13.24 -32.36 0.97
CA GLU A 217 14.37 -32.86 1.77
C GLU A 217 15.74 -32.19 1.62
N ASP A 218 16.02 -31.21 2.50
CA ASP A 218 17.12 -31.28 3.48
C ASP A 218 17.32 -29.91 4.17
N TRP A 219 16.99 -29.83 5.47
CA TRP A 219 17.67 -29.04 6.53
C TRP A 219 16.75 -28.75 7.72
N ILE A 220 16.98 -29.48 8.82
CA ILE A 220 16.91 -28.91 10.17
C ILE A 220 18.21 -29.36 10.86
N PRO A 221 19.12 -28.45 11.22
CA PRO A 221 20.21 -28.81 12.11
C PRO A 221 19.92 -28.41 13.56
N ASP A 222 20.20 -29.34 14.47
CA ASP A 222 20.30 -29.20 15.93
C ASP A 222 21.44 -28.27 16.39
N GLN A 223 21.57 -27.09 15.78
CA GLN A 223 22.61 -26.11 16.10
C GLN A 223 22.03 -24.70 16.20
N LEU A 224 21.13 -24.50 17.16
CA LEU A 224 20.68 -23.14 17.52
C LEU A 224 21.68 -22.43 18.46
N ASP A 225 22.55 -23.14 19.18
CA ASP A 225 23.44 -22.51 20.18
C ASP A 225 24.73 -21.88 19.59
N GLY A 226 25.07 -22.15 18.34
CA GLY A 226 26.28 -21.63 17.69
C GLY A 226 26.08 -20.42 16.75
N PHE A 227 24.83 -20.02 16.49
CA PHE A 227 24.49 -19.04 15.44
C PHE A 227 24.51 -17.57 15.88
N PHE A 228 24.78 -17.29 17.15
CA PHE A 228 24.56 -15.97 17.75
C PHE A 228 25.84 -15.12 17.94
N SER A 229 27.02 -15.57 17.49
CA SER A 229 28.29 -14.95 17.88
C SER A 229 28.74 -13.74 17.05
N ASP A 230 28.15 -13.47 15.88
CA ASP A 230 28.71 -12.47 14.93
C ASP A 230 27.76 -11.31 14.53
N LEU A 231 26.79 -10.92 15.37
CA LEU A 231 25.90 -9.78 15.06
C LEU A 231 26.32 -8.47 15.77
N PRO A 232 26.70 -7.37 15.07
CA PRO A 232 26.93 -6.05 15.69
C PRO A 232 25.63 -5.27 15.99
N ALA A 233 25.75 -4.24 16.85
CA ALA A 233 24.78 -3.83 17.86
C ALA A 233 23.37 -3.34 17.46
N GLY A 234 22.40 -3.99 18.11
CA GLY A 234 21.14 -3.46 18.65
C GLY A 234 20.41 -4.59 19.38
N GLU A 235 20.21 -4.50 20.71
CA GLU A 235 19.58 -5.59 21.51
C GLU A 235 18.25 -6.06 20.90
N THR A 236 17.46 -5.13 20.38
CA THR A 236 16.13 -5.39 19.83
C THR A 236 16.13 -6.15 18.50
N GLY A 237 17.07 -5.86 17.58
CA GLY A 237 17.13 -6.51 16.27
C GLY A 237 17.58 -7.97 16.37
N VAL A 238 18.61 -8.22 17.19
CA VAL A 238 19.10 -9.57 17.51
C VAL A 238 18.02 -10.39 18.23
N GLU A 239 17.34 -9.78 19.20
CA GLU A 239 16.25 -10.45 19.92
C GLU A 239 15.04 -10.74 18.99
N ALA A 240 14.75 -9.88 18.01
CA ALA A 240 13.73 -10.14 17.01
C ALA A 240 14.03 -11.39 16.18
N VAL A 241 15.29 -11.56 15.75
CA VAL A 241 15.74 -12.75 15.04
C VAL A 241 15.65 -13.98 15.94
N ARG A 242 16.10 -13.88 17.20
CA ARG A 242 16.02 -14.98 18.19
C ARG A 242 14.58 -15.44 18.42
N LEU A 243 13.65 -14.51 18.59
CA LEU A 243 12.22 -14.80 18.73
C LEU A 243 11.65 -15.42 17.45
N GLY A 244 12.03 -14.93 16.27
CA GLY A 244 11.64 -15.54 14.99
C GLY A 244 12.12 -16.99 14.85
N LEU A 245 13.40 -17.25 15.16
CA LEU A 245 14.01 -18.57 15.11
C LEU A 245 13.40 -19.55 16.12
N SER A 246 12.96 -19.08 17.30
CA SER A 246 12.26 -19.91 18.29
C SER A 246 10.92 -20.49 17.80
N ARG A 247 10.41 -20.01 16.66
CA ARG A 247 9.18 -20.45 16.01
C ARG A 247 9.45 -21.34 14.80
N LEU A 248 10.69 -21.73 14.53
CA LEU A 248 11.04 -22.61 13.41
C LEU A 248 10.24 -23.92 13.44
N GLY A 249 9.74 -24.33 12.28
CA GLY A 249 8.90 -25.52 12.15
C GLY A 249 7.43 -25.31 12.51
N ASP A 250 7.05 -24.18 13.11
CA ASP A 250 5.65 -23.92 13.43
C ASP A 250 4.78 -23.90 12.16
N PRO A 251 3.59 -24.53 12.18
CA PRO A 251 2.79 -24.74 10.98
C PRO A 251 2.19 -23.43 10.44
N TYR A 252 2.21 -23.27 9.12
CA TYR A 252 1.59 -22.15 8.44
C TYR A 252 0.08 -22.36 8.29
N SER A 253 -0.73 -21.37 8.69
CA SER A 253 -2.16 -21.29 8.41
C SER A 253 -2.65 -19.86 8.61
N GLN A 254 -3.26 -19.28 7.58
CA GLN A 254 -3.92 -17.97 7.72
C GLN A 254 -5.15 -18.07 8.62
N GLU A 255 -5.95 -19.12 8.50
CA GLU A 255 -7.19 -19.29 9.29
C GLU A 255 -6.92 -19.53 10.77
N LYS A 256 -5.89 -20.33 11.09
CA LYS A 256 -5.57 -20.73 12.47
C LYS A 256 -4.49 -19.89 13.12
N ARG A 257 -3.97 -18.85 12.46
CA ARG A 257 -2.89 -18.00 12.99
C ARG A 257 -3.19 -17.55 14.43
N GLY A 258 -2.25 -17.79 15.34
CA GLY A 258 -2.39 -17.47 16.77
C GLY A 258 -3.21 -18.46 17.59
N GLN A 259 -3.68 -19.56 17.00
CA GLN A 259 -4.23 -20.70 17.71
C GLN A 259 -3.16 -21.79 17.84
N GLY A 260 -2.80 -22.16 19.07
CA GLY A 260 -1.71 -23.11 19.32
C GLY A 260 -0.39 -22.63 18.72
N SER A 261 0.27 -23.49 17.94
CA SER A 261 1.53 -23.15 17.25
C SER A 261 1.34 -22.48 15.89
N TYR A 262 0.13 -22.46 15.31
CA TYR A 262 -0.11 -21.97 13.95
C TYR A 262 0.26 -20.49 13.75
N THR A 263 0.86 -20.19 12.60
CA THR A 263 1.29 -18.84 12.23
C THR A 263 0.97 -18.52 10.77
N ASP A 264 0.95 -17.24 10.40
CA ASP A 264 1.17 -16.80 9.02
C ASP A 264 2.32 -15.80 8.99
N CYS A 265 2.71 -15.31 7.82
CA CYS A 265 3.84 -14.41 7.66
C CYS A 265 3.70 -13.13 8.50
N SER A 266 2.52 -12.53 8.48
CA SER A 266 2.24 -11.30 9.21
C SER A 266 2.06 -11.51 10.70
N TYR A 267 1.52 -12.65 11.12
CA TYR A 267 1.36 -13.02 12.52
C TYR A 267 2.70 -13.33 13.18
N LEU A 268 3.62 -14.02 12.49
CA LEU A 268 4.98 -14.25 13.00
C LEU A 268 5.66 -12.92 13.33
N VAL A 269 5.66 -12.00 12.36
CA VAL A 269 6.22 -10.65 12.53
C VAL A 269 5.52 -9.89 13.65
N GLN A 270 4.19 -9.88 13.66
CA GLN A 270 3.44 -9.20 14.71
C GLN A 270 3.74 -9.77 16.10
N TRP A 271 3.83 -11.09 16.24
CA TRP A 271 4.10 -11.77 17.50
C TRP A 271 5.49 -11.44 18.03
N VAL A 272 6.52 -11.51 17.17
CA VAL A 272 7.91 -11.16 17.51
C VAL A 272 7.96 -9.72 18.01
N TYR A 273 7.46 -8.77 17.23
CA TYR A 273 7.58 -7.35 17.56
C TYR A 273 6.72 -6.95 18.75
N LYS A 274 5.57 -7.59 18.97
CA LYS A 274 4.76 -7.37 20.18
C LYS A 274 5.49 -7.78 21.46
N LYS A 275 6.29 -8.86 21.43
CA LYS A 275 7.14 -9.28 22.57
C LYS A 275 8.24 -8.26 22.87
N LEU A 276 8.67 -7.53 21.86
CA LEU A 276 9.64 -6.44 21.95
C LEU A 276 8.99 -5.07 22.29
N GLY A 277 7.69 -5.05 22.59
CA GLY A 277 6.96 -3.82 22.91
C GLY A 277 6.54 -2.97 21.70
N ILE A 278 6.69 -3.48 20.48
CA ILE A 278 6.36 -2.79 19.23
C ILE A 278 5.05 -3.35 18.65
N ASN A 279 4.03 -2.50 18.55
CA ASN A 279 2.72 -2.91 18.06
C ASN A 279 2.61 -2.72 16.55
N LEU A 280 2.79 -3.80 15.79
CA LEU A 280 2.60 -3.82 14.35
C LEU A 280 1.18 -4.24 13.95
N PRO A 281 0.63 -3.73 12.84
CA PRO A 281 -0.66 -4.18 12.30
C PRO A 281 -0.69 -5.68 11.97
N GLY A 282 -1.89 -6.26 11.91
CA GLY A 282 -2.06 -7.71 11.77
C GLY A 282 -1.97 -8.29 10.36
N THR A 283 -1.48 -7.53 9.36
CA THR A 283 -1.34 -8.01 7.97
C THR A 283 -0.05 -7.48 7.37
N ALA A 284 0.61 -8.25 6.50
CA ALA A 284 1.91 -7.89 5.94
C ALA A 284 1.89 -6.53 5.22
N ALA A 285 0.86 -6.29 4.40
CA ALA A 285 0.68 -5.02 3.73
C ALA A 285 0.44 -3.85 4.70
N ALA A 286 -0.34 -4.04 5.77
CA ALA A 286 -0.55 -3.00 6.77
C ALA A 286 0.73 -2.74 7.58
N GLN A 287 1.58 -3.74 7.80
CA GLN A 287 2.89 -3.58 8.43
C GLN A 287 3.84 -2.79 7.54
N GLY A 288 3.90 -3.10 6.24
CA GLY A 288 4.65 -2.31 5.27
C GLY A 288 4.17 -0.86 5.25
N LYS A 289 2.84 -0.64 5.23
CA LYS A 289 2.24 0.70 5.26
C LYS A 289 2.62 1.45 6.53
N TYR A 290 2.52 0.79 7.68
CA TYR A 290 2.93 1.36 8.97
C TYR A 290 4.38 1.81 8.93
N CYS A 291 5.27 1.02 8.35
CA CYS A 291 6.68 1.38 8.25
C CYS A 291 6.89 2.60 7.36
N VAL A 292 6.21 2.69 6.22
CA VAL A 292 6.27 3.87 5.33
C VAL A 292 5.69 5.11 6.00
N ASP A 293 4.50 5.00 6.60
CA ASP A 293 3.82 6.12 7.25
C ASP A 293 4.63 6.73 8.40
N ASN A 294 5.47 5.91 9.07
CA ASN A 294 6.30 6.32 10.20
C ASN A 294 7.78 6.57 9.82
N GLY A 295 8.14 6.55 8.54
CA GLY A 295 9.52 6.82 8.10
C GLY A 295 10.54 5.78 8.58
N LEU A 296 10.11 4.53 8.71
CA LEU A 296 10.90 3.39 9.17
C LEU A 296 11.51 2.59 8.00
N THR A 297 11.38 3.10 6.76
CA THR A 297 11.91 2.45 5.56
C THR A 297 13.42 2.61 5.47
N ILE A 298 14.10 1.57 4.99
CA ILE A 298 15.54 1.56 4.79
C ILE A 298 15.89 1.12 3.36
N SER A 299 17.12 1.37 2.93
CA SER A 299 17.63 0.78 1.69
C SER A 299 18.01 -0.68 1.91
N LYS A 300 18.00 -1.48 0.84
CA LYS A 300 18.49 -2.87 0.86
C LYS A 300 19.91 -2.98 1.40
N SER A 301 20.78 -2.05 1.01
CA SER A 301 22.17 -1.97 1.47
C SER A 301 22.32 -1.66 2.96
N SER A 302 21.26 -1.18 3.62
CA SER A 302 21.26 -0.86 5.05
C SER A 302 20.64 -1.97 5.92
N LEU A 303 20.31 -3.12 5.34
CA LEU A 303 19.70 -4.24 6.05
C LEU A 303 20.58 -4.72 7.22
N ALA A 304 19.97 -4.83 8.38
CA ALA A 304 20.55 -5.35 9.61
C ALA A 304 19.61 -6.38 10.25
N PRO A 305 20.15 -7.35 11.02
CA PRO A 305 19.34 -8.37 11.70
C PRO A 305 18.15 -7.77 12.45
N GLY A 306 16.97 -8.35 12.23
CA GLY A 306 15.68 -7.89 12.71
C GLY A 306 14.88 -7.15 11.64
N ASP A 307 15.51 -6.50 10.66
CA ASP A 307 14.76 -5.71 9.66
C ASP A 307 13.71 -6.54 8.91
N LEU A 308 12.61 -5.90 8.52
CA LEU A 308 11.55 -6.52 7.74
C LEU A 308 11.85 -6.42 6.26
N VAL A 309 11.69 -7.54 5.57
CA VAL A 309 11.69 -7.62 4.12
C VAL A 309 10.27 -7.95 3.67
N PHE A 310 9.75 -7.21 2.70
CA PHE A 310 8.41 -7.40 2.17
C PHE A 310 8.47 -7.78 0.69
N TRP A 311 7.64 -8.75 0.32
CA TRP A 311 7.52 -9.19 -1.07
C TRP A 311 6.14 -8.93 -1.63
N SER A 312 6.10 -8.67 -2.93
CA SER A 312 4.90 -8.60 -3.75
C SER A 312 4.95 -9.68 -4.81
N HIS A 313 4.46 -10.88 -4.47
CA HIS A 313 4.42 -12.01 -5.41
C HIS A 313 3.25 -11.93 -6.39
N LYS A 314 2.17 -11.25 -5.99
CA LYS A 314 0.96 -11.09 -6.80
C LYS A 314 0.23 -9.81 -6.42
N PRO A 315 -0.38 -9.12 -7.40
CA PRO A 315 -1.29 -8.02 -7.12
C PRO A 315 -2.43 -8.46 -6.20
N ASN A 316 -2.75 -7.64 -5.20
CA ASN A 316 -3.79 -7.97 -4.22
C ASN A 316 -4.59 -6.76 -3.71
N GLY A 317 -4.34 -5.57 -4.26
CA GLY A 317 -5.01 -4.32 -3.90
C GLY A 317 -4.63 -3.76 -2.52
N ARG A 318 -3.70 -4.42 -1.81
CA ARG A 318 -3.19 -3.95 -0.52
C ARG A 318 -1.94 -3.09 -0.76
N PHE A 319 -1.48 -2.43 0.30
CA PHE A 319 -0.32 -1.54 0.24
C PHE A 319 0.89 -2.22 -0.42
N MET A 320 1.40 -1.61 -1.50
CA MET A 320 2.51 -2.10 -2.34
C MET A 320 2.34 -3.54 -2.88
N ASN A 321 1.10 -4.02 -3.00
CA ASN A 321 0.79 -5.42 -3.33
C ASN A 321 1.53 -6.43 -2.44
N ILE A 322 1.86 -6.02 -1.21
CA ILE A 322 2.62 -6.86 -0.30
C ILE A 322 1.79 -8.10 0.01
N THR A 323 2.32 -9.25 -0.36
CA THR A 323 1.73 -10.57 -0.09
C THR A 323 2.42 -11.25 1.07
N HIS A 324 3.68 -10.91 1.32
CA HIS A 324 4.53 -11.63 2.25
C HIS A 324 5.49 -10.71 2.99
N VAL A 325 5.89 -11.14 4.19
CA VAL A 325 6.85 -10.45 5.04
C VAL A 325 7.69 -11.47 5.79
N GLY A 326 8.96 -11.13 6.02
CA GLY A 326 9.91 -11.95 6.77
C GLY A 326 10.88 -11.07 7.56
N ILE A 327 11.58 -11.68 8.51
CA ILE A 327 12.55 -11.02 9.40
C ILE A 327 13.95 -11.34 8.88
N TYR A 328 14.67 -10.33 8.43
CA TYR A 328 16.05 -10.45 7.99
C TYR A 328 16.93 -10.90 9.17
N ALA A 329 17.72 -11.94 8.97
CA ALA A 329 18.51 -12.57 10.03
C ALA A 329 20.00 -12.21 9.99
N GLY A 330 20.44 -11.44 8.98
CA GLY A 330 21.85 -11.27 8.67
C GLY A 330 22.32 -12.18 7.52
N ASP A 331 23.48 -11.88 6.95
CA ASP A 331 24.18 -12.69 5.94
C ASP A 331 23.33 -13.17 4.76
N GLY A 332 22.42 -12.31 4.29
CA GLY A 332 21.53 -12.64 3.19
C GLY A 332 20.47 -13.69 3.54
N LYS A 333 20.16 -13.91 4.82
CA LYS A 333 19.18 -14.91 5.29
C LYS A 333 17.95 -14.26 5.90
N VAL A 334 16.83 -14.99 5.91
CA VAL A 334 15.54 -14.57 6.44
C VAL A 334 14.87 -15.68 7.22
N VAL A 335 14.15 -15.30 8.27
CA VAL A 335 13.14 -16.14 8.94
C VAL A 335 11.74 -15.72 8.48
N ASP A 336 10.98 -16.64 7.89
CA ASP A 336 9.62 -16.36 7.42
C ASP A 336 8.66 -17.54 7.66
N ALA A 337 7.40 -17.24 7.92
CA ALA A 337 6.33 -18.24 7.90
C ALA A 337 5.88 -18.43 6.44
N SER A 338 6.39 -19.45 5.78
CA SER A 338 6.19 -19.68 4.36
C SER A 338 4.92 -20.49 4.11
N SER A 339 4.03 -19.94 3.27
CA SER A 339 2.84 -20.66 2.81
C SER A 339 3.21 -21.88 1.97
N SER A 340 4.19 -21.75 1.07
CA SER A 340 4.63 -22.82 0.18
C SER A 340 5.40 -23.93 0.90
N LYS A 341 6.05 -23.65 2.02
CA LYS A 341 6.68 -24.66 2.88
C LYS A 341 5.78 -25.17 4.00
N GLY A 342 4.60 -24.56 4.16
CA GLY A 342 3.63 -24.91 5.20
C GLY A 342 4.12 -24.69 6.63
N ARG A 343 5.20 -23.94 6.84
CA ARG A 343 5.83 -23.74 8.16
C ARG A 343 6.74 -22.51 8.23
N VAL A 344 7.19 -22.15 9.44
CA VAL A 344 8.31 -21.21 9.63
C VAL A 344 9.62 -21.85 9.22
N VAL A 345 10.36 -21.14 8.37
CA VAL A 345 11.64 -21.58 7.81
C VAL A 345 12.71 -20.51 8.00
N TYR A 346 13.96 -20.95 7.99
CA TYR A 346 15.15 -20.12 7.92
C TYR A 346 15.88 -20.46 6.62
N ARG A 347 16.12 -19.46 5.77
CA ARG A 347 16.63 -19.68 4.41
C ARG A 347 17.28 -18.44 3.84
N ASP A 348 17.92 -18.58 2.68
CA ASP A 348 18.46 -17.45 1.94
C ASP A 348 17.35 -16.50 1.48
N LEU A 349 17.71 -15.21 1.40
CA LEU A 349 16.87 -14.18 0.79
C LEU A 349 16.56 -14.62 -0.64
N PHE A 350 15.28 -14.65 -0.96
CA PHE A 350 14.77 -15.21 -2.20
C PHE A 350 13.97 -14.15 -2.95
N ASP A 351 13.69 -14.43 -4.22
CA ASP A 351 12.85 -13.62 -5.11
C ASP A 351 13.24 -12.13 -5.04
N SER A 352 14.52 -11.85 -5.31
CA SER A 352 15.10 -10.51 -5.18
C SER A 352 14.39 -9.47 -6.05
N ASP A 353 13.80 -9.90 -7.16
CA ASP A 353 12.97 -9.10 -8.08
C ASP A 353 11.55 -8.84 -7.54
N LYS A 354 11.10 -9.61 -6.53
CA LYS A 354 9.79 -9.46 -5.87
C LYS A 354 9.85 -8.73 -4.54
N GLN A 355 11.05 -8.41 -4.05
CA GLN A 355 11.24 -7.62 -2.82
C GLN A 355 10.89 -6.16 -3.10
N VAL A 356 9.86 -5.64 -2.41
CA VAL A 356 9.30 -4.30 -2.69
C VAL A 356 9.57 -3.28 -1.61
N LEU A 357 9.87 -3.72 -0.38
CA LEU A 357 10.11 -2.81 0.74
C LEU A 357 11.05 -3.44 1.78
N TYR A 358 11.91 -2.61 2.35
CA TYR A 358 12.73 -2.94 3.51
C TYR A 358 12.42 -1.95 4.63
N ALA A 359 12.25 -2.42 5.85
CA ALA A 359 11.94 -1.54 6.97
C ALA A 359 12.59 -1.98 8.27
N ARG A 360 12.90 -1.00 9.13
CA ARG A 360 13.40 -1.22 10.49
C ARG A 360 12.33 -0.81 11.49
N PRO A 361 11.40 -1.70 11.88
CA PRO A 361 10.24 -1.34 12.70
C PRO A 361 10.61 -0.95 14.15
N TYR A 362 11.84 -1.27 14.56
CA TYR A 362 12.44 -0.95 15.85
C TYR A 362 13.45 0.19 15.78
N ALA A 363 13.66 0.79 14.59
CA ALA A 363 14.42 2.02 14.52
C ALA A 363 13.62 3.04 15.31
N GLU A 364 14.27 3.76 16.21
CA GLU A 364 13.73 5.06 16.60
C GLU A 364 13.44 5.78 15.29
N THR A 365 12.15 6.07 15.03
CA THR A 365 11.72 6.86 13.87
C THR A 365 12.76 7.94 13.70
N LYS A 366 13.44 8.01 12.54
CA LYS A 366 14.37 9.11 12.27
C LYS A 366 13.55 10.36 12.51
N LYS A 367 13.76 10.96 13.69
CA LYS A 367 13.04 12.14 14.14
C LYS A 367 13.21 13.12 12.97
N ALA A 368 12.14 13.47 12.27
CA ALA A 368 12.13 14.76 11.62
C ALA A 368 12.39 15.73 12.77
N SER A 369 13.62 16.24 12.87
CA SER A 369 14.28 16.42 14.16
C SER A 369 13.35 16.99 15.22
N ALA A 370 13.28 16.28 16.36
CA ALA A 370 12.77 16.87 17.59
C ALA A 370 13.65 18.05 18.04
N ASP A 371 14.75 18.36 17.32
CA ASP A 371 15.53 19.57 17.53
C ASP A 371 14.62 20.79 17.40
N GLY A 372 14.42 21.41 18.55
CA GLY A 372 13.63 22.61 18.72
C GLY A 372 12.12 22.39 18.89
N PHE A 373 11.61 21.15 18.89
CA PHE A 373 10.22 20.89 19.26
C PHE A 373 10.04 20.87 20.78
N ILE A 374 9.05 21.60 21.26
CA ILE A 374 8.58 21.56 22.63
C ILE A 374 7.09 21.23 22.68
N SER A 375 6.61 20.82 23.85
CA SER A 375 5.18 20.67 24.05
C SER A 375 4.46 22.02 24.15
N PRO A 376 3.36 22.22 23.38
CA PRO A 376 2.51 23.41 23.48
C PRO A 376 1.94 23.65 24.89
N LEU A 377 1.69 22.59 25.66
CA LEU A 377 1.15 22.67 27.03
C LEU A 377 2.17 22.32 28.12
N GLY A 378 3.31 21.73 27.76
CA GLY A 378 4.50 21.68 28.60
C GLY A 378 4.86 20.31 29.13
N LYS A 379 5.65 20.31 30.20
CA LYS A 379 6.06 19.07 30.86
C LYS A 379 4.80 18.37 31.37
N GLY A 380 4.65 17.09 31.05
CA GLY A 380 3.46 16.30 31.41
C GLY A 380 2.36 16.24 30.35
N TRP A 381 2.56 16.80 29.15
CA TRP A 381 1.56 16.77 28.07
C TRP A 381 1.04 15.37 27.73
N ARG A 382 1.84 14.32 27.92
CA ARG A 382 1.44 12.92 27.70
C ARG A 382 0.22 12.53 28.56
N ALA A 383 0.15 13.02 29.79
CA ALA A 383 -0.99 12.78 30.68
C ALA A 383 -2.22 13.63 30.34
N MET A 384 -2.06 14.65 29.48
CA MET A 384 -3.13 15.50 29.01
C MET A 384 -3.79 14.96 27.73
N VAL A 385 -3.24 13.91 27.11
CA VAL A 385 -3.79 13.34 25.88
C VAL A 385 -5.17 12.75 26.15
N THR A 386 -6.19 13.34 25.53
CA THR A 386 -7.58 12.87 25.61
C THR A 386 -8.01 12.16 24.33
N SER A 387 -7.35 12.41 23.20
CA SER A 387 -7.56 11.65 21.96
C SER A 387 -6.31 11.64 21.08
N GLU A 388 -6.00 10.45 20.56
CA GLU A 388 -4.87 10.20 19.66
C GLU A 388 -5.16 10.59 18.21
N PHE A 389 -4.10 10.79 17.43
CA PHE A 389 -4.14 10.90 15.96
C PHE A 389 -4.55 9.57 15.31
N GLY A 390 -5.31 9.63 14.22
CA GLY A 390 -5.73 8.45 13.45
C GLY A 390 -7.24 8.18 13.49
N GLY A 391 -7.65 6.95 13.16
CA GLY A 391 -9.08 6.59 13.11
C GLY A 391 -9.70 6.53 14.51
N ARG A 392 -10.75 7.31 14.76
CA ARG A 392 -11.52 7.30 16.01
C ARG A 392 -13.02 7.31 15.76
N THR A 393 -13.79 6.86 16.75
CA THR A 393 -15.23 7.11 16.78
C THR A 393 -15.45 8.59 17.13
N ASP A 394 -16.10 9.34 16.23
CA ASP A 394 -16.42 10.75 16.41
C ASP A 394 -17.27 10.94 17.68
N PRO A 395 -16.81 11.74 18.65
CA PRO A 395 -17.46 11.83 19.96
C PRO A 395 -18.80 12.58 19.94
N LEU A 396 -19.12 13.29 18.86
CA LEU A 396 -20.37 14.05 18.71
C LEU A 396 -21.44 13.27 17.93
N THR A 397 -21.02 12.37 17.04
CA THR A 397 -21.92 11.69 16.09
C THR A 397 -21.88 10.17 16.20
N GLY A 398 -20.89 9.60 16.89
CA GLY A 398 -20.73 8.15 17.06
C GLY A 398 -20.23 7.41 15.80
N LYS A 399 -19.88 8.13 14.73
CA LYS A 399 -19.41 7.54 13.47
C LYS A 399 -17.89 7.46 13.41
N TRP A 400 -17.34 6.46 12.73
CA TRP A 400 -15.89 6.36 12.55
C TRP A 400 -15.38 7.49 11.65
N VAL A 401 -14.37 8.24 12.11
CA VAL A 401 -13.81 9.41 11.43
C VAL A 401 -12.30 9.47 11.62
N GLY A 402 -11.57 10.03 10.65
CA GLY A 402 -10.16 10.34 10.80
C GLY A 402 -9.95 11.56 11.71
N HIS A 403 -9.10 11.42 12.72
CA HIS A 403 -8.61 12.51 13.56
C HIS A 403 -7.23 12.95 13.08
N SER A 404 -7.15 14.17 12.55
CA SER A 404 -5.96 14.74 11.91
C SER A 404 -4.92 15.32 12.89
N GLY A 405 -5.18 15.25 14.19
CA GLY A 405 -4.33 15.82 15.23
C GLY A 405 -4.29 15.02 16.52
N LEU A 406 -3.81 15.67 17.58
CA LEU A 406 -3.73 15.15 18.94
C LEU A 406 -4.50 16.11 19.85
N ASP A 407 -5.46 15.59 20.61
CA ASP A 407 -6.24 16.41 21.54
C ASP A 407 -5.62 16.34 22.94
N LEU A 408 -5.31 17.52 23.50
CA LEU A 408 -4.72 17.69 24.82
C LEU A 408 -5.68 18.46 25.72
N GLY A 409 -6.31 17.75 26.66
CA GLY A 409 -7.24 18.30 27.63
C GLY A 409 -6.54 19.23 28.63
N ALA A 410 -7.05 20.45 28.77
CA ALA A 410 -6.57 21.43 29.74
C ALA A 410 -7.66 22.45 30.08
N ALA A 411 -7.54 23.12 31.23
CA ALA A 411 -8.51 24.13 31.65
C ALA A 411 -8.55 25.31 30.65
N LYS A 412 -9.74 25.91 30.48
CA LYS A 412 -9.90 27.15 29.68
C LYS A 412 -8.93 28.21 30.16
N GLY A 413 -8.27 28.90 29.23
CA GLY A 413 -7.30 29.95 29.53
C GLY A 413 -5.86 29.45 29.73
N THR A 414 -5.63 28.14 29.81
CA THR A 414 -4.27 27.57 29.85
C THR A 414 -3.46 28.06 28.65
N SER A 415 -2.22 28.51 28.87
CA SER A 415 -1.39 29.05 27.81
C SER A 415 -1.00 27.96 26.80
N ILE A 416 -1.21 28.25 25.52
CA ILE A 416 -0.73 27.45 24.39
C ILE A 416 0.55 28.11 23.89
N ARG A 417 1.63 27.33 23.84
CA ARG A 417 2.93 27.79 23.33
C ARG A 417 3.22 27.26 21.93
N SER A 418 4.00 28.00 21.16
CA SER A 418 4.49 27.51 19.87
C SER A 418 5.37 26.29 20.08
N ALA A 419 5.06 25.19 19.39
CA ALA A 419 5.80 23.94 19.45
C ALA A 419 7.21 24.10 18.88
N LYS A 420 7.41 24.96 17.88
CA LYS A 420 8.69 25.23 17.23
C LYS A 420 8.76 26.70 16.78
N ALA A 421 9.96 27.25 16.60
CA ALA A 421 10.11 28.60 16.07
C ALA A 421 9.58 28.66 14.62
N GLY A 422 9.01 29.79 14.20
CA GLY A 422 8.42 29.93 12.87
C GLY A 422 7.66 31.22 12.69
N THR A 423 6.92 31.32 11.59
CA THR A 423 6.10 32.49 11.26
C THR A 423 4.63 32.11 11.26
N VAL A 424 3.79 32.89 11.96
CA VAL A 424 2.33 32.68 11.99
C VAL A 424 1.80 32.85 10.56
N LYS A 425 1.27 31.76 10.00
CA LYS A 425 0.83 31.69 8.61
C LYS A 425 -0.64 32.04 8.45
N THR A 426 -1.48 31.64 9.42
CA THR A 426 -2.92 31.90 9.36
C THR A 426 -3.47 32.11 10.78
N VAL A 427 -4.40 33.04 10.93
CA VAL A 427 -5.20 33.27 12.15
C VAL A 427 -6.66 33.37 11.74
N VAL A 428 -7.50 32.50 12.30
CA VAL A 428 -8.92 32.44 11.96
C VAL A 428 -9.78 32.48 13.23
N TYR A 429 -10.87 33.25 13.16
CA TYR A 429 -11.91 33.30 14.18
C TYR A 429 -13.21 32.70 13.64
N GLY A 430 -13.37 31.38 13.78
CA GLY A 430 -14.57 30.65 13.36
C GLY A 430 -15.43 30.15 14.52
N SER A 431 -16.70 29.86 14.24
CA SER A 431 -17.64 29.19 15.15
C SER A 431 -17.83 27.69 14.85
N THR A 432 -17.23 27.18 13.77
CA THR A 432 -17.31 25.78 13.32
C THR A 432 -15.91 25.17 13.13
N GLY A 433 -15.82 23.86 12.90
CA GLY A 433 -14.54 23.17 12.69
C GLY A 433 -13.57 23.39 13.85
N TYR A 434 -12.36 23.89 13.56
CA TYR A 434 -11.33 24.21 14.55
C TYR A 434 -11.66 25.42 15.45
N GLY A 435 -12.74 26.15 15.18
CA GLY A 435 -13.10 27.35 15.96
C GLY A 435 -12.10 28.47 15.76
N TYR A 436 -11.58 29.05 16.86
CA TYR A 436 -10.46 29.97 16.77
C TYR A 436 -9.18 29.17 16.69
N TYR A 437 -8.44 29.36 15.61
CA TYR A 437 -7.20 28.63 15.40
C TYR A 437 -6.15 29.47 14.72
N LEU A 438 -4.91 29.04 14.86
CA LEU A 438 -3.80 29.56 14.10
C LEU A 438 -2.90 28.45 13.57
N THR A 439 -2.16 28.77 12.51
CA THR A 439 -1.10 27.91 11.99
C THR A 439 0.24 28.63 11.99
N ILE A 440 1.32 27.88 12.19
CA ILE A 440 2.68 28.40 12.16
C ILE A 440 3.49 27.59 11.15
N ASP A 441 4.10 28.30 10.19
CA ASP A 441 5.04 27.74 9.23
C ASP A 441 6.44 27.71 9.83
N HIS A 442 7.06 26.54 9.81
CA HIS A 442 8.39 26.30 10.37
C HIS A 442 9.47 26.14 9.27
N GLY A 443 9.10 26.34 7.99
CA GLY A 443 9.95 26.08 6.84
C GLY A 443 9.94 24.61 6.40
N ASN A 444 10.53 24.32 5.23
CA ASN A 444 10.64 22.97 4.65
C ASN A 444 9.30 22.22 4.57
N GLY A 445 8.21 22.95 4.32
CA GLY A 445 6.86 22.39 4.21
C GLY A 445 6.23 21.93 5.54
N MET A 446 6.84 22.24 6.69
CA MET A 446 6.32 21.90 8.01
C MET A 446 5.42 23.02 8.57
N VAL A 447 4.21 22.65 8.97
CA VAL A 447 3.23 23.55 9.57
C VAL A 447 2.64 22.93 10.84
N THR A 448 2.49 23.70 11.90
CA THR A 448 1.69 23.30 13.07
C THR A 448 0.36 24.04 13.11
N LEU A 449 -0.70 23.38 13.59
CA LEU A 449 -2.03 23.96 13.80
C LEU A 449 -2.41 23.88 15.28
N TYR A 450 -3.00 24.96 15.80
CA TYR A 450 -3.47 25.08 17.19
C TYR A 450 -4.94 25.47 17.17
N GLY A 451 -5.83 24.50 17.40
CA GLY A 451 -7.28 24.65 17.33
C GLY A 451 -7.97 24.85 18.68
N HIS A 452 -9.26 25.20 18.60
CA HIS A 452 -10.19 25.40 19.71
C HIS A 452 -9.78 26.47 20.73
N CYS A 453 -9.01 27.47 20.30
CA CYS A 453 -8.49 28.51 21.19
C CYS A 453 -9.61 29.37 21.79
N SER A 454 -9.50 29.76 23.07
CA SER A 454 -10.39 30.79 23.65
C SER A 454 -9.94 32.20 23.29
N GLN A 455 -8.64 32.38 23.03
CA GLN A 455 -8.01 33.65 22.68
C GLN A 455 -6.74 33.35 21.87
N ILE A 456 -6.51 34.10 20.79
CA ILE A 456 -5.26 34.10 20.03
C ILE A 456 -4.50 35.38 20.40
N LEU A 457 -3.20 35.27 20.67
CA LEU A 457 -2.35 36.34 21.22
C LEU A 457 -1.32 36.87 20.21
N VAL A 458 -1.33 36.33 19.00
CA VAL A 458 -0.43 36.67 17.90
C VAL A 458 -1.21 36.99 16.63
N ARG A 459 -0.55 37.58 15.64
CA ARG A 459 -1.14 37.95 14.34
C ARG A 459 -0.43 37.26 13.17
N GLU A 460 -1.10 37.16 12.03
CA GLU A 460 -0.49 36.67 10.80
C GLU A 460 0.78 37.45 10.43
N GLY A 461 1.79 36.74 9.93
CA GLY A 461 3.11 37.28 9.62
C GLY A 461 4.04 37.46 10.82
N GLN A 462 3.56 37.29 12.06
CA GLN A 462 4.43 37.40 13.24
C GLN A 462 5.39 36.21 13.34
N THR A 463 6.68 36.47 13.49
CA THR A 463 7.67 35.45 13.86
C THR A 463 7.60 35.18 15.36
N VAL A 464 7.61 33.90 15.74
CA VAL A 464 7.55 33.44 17.14
C VAL A 464 8.66 32.44 17.44
N LYS A 465 9.10 32.41 18.69
CA LYS A 465 10.07 31.41 19.18
C LYS A 465 9.37 30.14 19.66
N ALA A 466 10.09 29.02 19.67
CA ALA A 466 9.63 27.83 20.38
C ALA A 466 9.42 28.17 21.86
N GLY A 467 8.26 27.84 22.44
CA GLY A 467 7.92 28.22 23.82
C GLY A 467 7.27 29.58 23.99
N GLU A 468 7.18 30.40 22.95
CA GLU A 468 6.43 31.64 23.03
C GLU A 468 4.93 31.36 23.18
N THR A 469 4.25 32.09 24.05
CA THR A 469 2.81 31.92 24.25
C THR A 469 2.05 32.58 23.10
N ILE A 470 1.27 31.79 22.37
CA ILE A 470 0.62 32.21 21.12
C ILE A 470 -0.89 32.25 21.20
N ALA A 471 -1.48 31.50 22.13
CA ALA A 471 -2.93 31.40 22.30
C ALA A 471 -3.27 30.88 23.70
N LYS A 472 -4.57 30.71 23.98
CA LYS A 472 -5.09 30.10 25.20
C LYS A 472 -6.08 28.99 24.88
N VAL A 473 -6.04 27.90 25.64
CA VAL A 473 -6.97 26.77 25.53
C VAL A 473 -8.41 27.23 25.69
N GLY A 474 -9.30 26.66 24.88
CA GLY A 474 -10.72 26.94 24.92
C GLY A 474 -11.53 25.76 24.40
N SER A 475 -12.74 26.06 23.94
CA SER A 475 -13.68 25.09 23.39
C SER A 475 -14.50 25.71 22.24
N THR A 476 -13.91 26.63 21.49
CA THR A 476 -14.57 27.26 20.33
C THR A 476 -14.66 26.30 19.16
N GLY A 477 -15.64 26.47 18.28
CA GLY A 477 -15.82 25.58 17.13
C GLY A 477 -16.51 24.27 17.53
N ARG A 478 -16.19 23.19 16.81
CA ARG A 478 -16.74 21.86 17.07
C ARG A 478 -15.90 21.16 18.14
N SER A 479 -16.25 21.35 19.41
CA SER A 479 -15.54 20.78 20.56
C SER A 479 -16.54 20.27 21.62
N THR A 480 -16.19 19.19 22.32
CA THR A 480 -16.97 18.63 23.45
C THR A 480 -16.53 19.17 24.81
N GLY A 481 -15.40 19.87 24.89
CA GLY A 481 -14.85 20.38 26.15
C GLY A 481 -13.54 21.14 25.95
N ASN A 482 -13.00 21.74 27.02
CA ASN A 482 -11.77 22.51 26.90
C ASN A 482 -10.57 21.63 26.59
N HIS A 483 -9.94 21.86 25.43
CA HIS A 483 -8.74 21.16 25.00
C HIS A 483 -8.00 21.95 23.91
N LEU A 484 -6.74 21.60 23.68
CA LEU A 484 -5.99 21.99 22.48
C LEU A 484 -6.09 20.86 21.46
N HIS A 485 -6.58 21.17 20.25
CA HIS A 485 -6.38 20.31 19.09
C HIS A 485 -5.08 20.72 18.40
N PHE A 486 -4.08 19.83 18.41
CA PHE A 486 -2.74 20.10 17.88
C PHE A 486 -2.46 19.22 16.67
N GLU A 487 -2.06 19.81 15.55
CA GLU A 487 -1.62 19.06 14.37
C GLU A 487 -0.17 19.40 14.00
N VAL A 488 0.51 18.41 13.43
CA VAL A 488 1.74 18.59 12.66
C VAL A 488 1.44 18.21 11.22
N ARG A 489 1.77 19.07 10.26
CA ARG A 489 1.60 18.82 8.83
C ARG A 489 2.94 18.93 8.13
N ILE A 490 3.22 17.99 7.22
CA ILE A 490 4.40 18.00 6.34
C ILE A 490 3.88 17.99 4.90
N ASN A 491 4.25 19.01 4.12
CA ASN A 491 3.80 19.20 2.73
C ASN A 491 2.27 19.07 2.59
N GLY A 492 1.54 19.68 3.53
CA GLY A 492 0.07 19.67 3.57
C GLY A 492 -0.58 18.43 4.21
N SER A 493 0.15 17.32 4.36
CA SER A 493 -0.36 16.08 4.95
C SER A 493 -0.21 16.05 6.47
N ALA A 494 -1.29 15.71 7.19
CA ALA A 494 -1.26 15.56 8.65
C ALA A 494 -0.43 14.34 9.07
N LYS A 495 0.37 14.51 10.12
CA LYS A 495 1.26 13.50 10.70
C LYS A 495 0.97 13.38 12.19
N ASN A 496 1.26 12.21 12.77
CA ASN A 496 1.04 11.97 14.20
C ASN A 496 1.92 12.91 15.05
N PRO A 497 1.33 13.85 15.82
CA PRO A 497 2.11 14.80 16.62
C PRO A 497 2.99 14.12 17.70
N ARG A 498 2.67 12.91 18.14
CA ARG A 498 3.51 12.15 19.10
C ARG A 498 4.92 11.92 18.59
N ASN A 499 5.11 11.87 17.27
CA ASN A 499 6.41 11.62 16.66
C ASN A 499 7.32 12.86 16.68
N TYR A 500 6.79 14.03 17.08
CA TYR A 500 7.49 15.31 17.08
C TYR A 500 7.63 15.91 18.48
N LEU A 501 6.64 15.69 19.35
CA LEU A 501 6.67 16.20 20.72
C LEU A 501 7.69 15.44 21.58
N PRO A 502 8.43 16.12 22.48
CA PRO A 502 9.48 15.54 23.31
C PRO A 502 8.93 14.56 24.34
#